data_AF-A0A7I7K211-F1
#
_entry.id   AF-A0A7I7K211-F1
#
_cell.length_a   1.000
_cell.length_b   1.000
_cell.length_c   1.000
_cell.angle_alpha   90.00
_cell.angle_beta   90.00
_cell.angle_gamma   90.00
#
_symmetry.space_group_name_H-M   'P 1'
#
loop_
_entity.id
_entity.type
_entity.pdbx_description
1 polymer ?
#
loop_
_entity_poly.entity_id
_entity_poly.type
_entity_poly.pdbx_seq_one_letter_code
_entity_poly.pdbx_strand_id
1 'polypeptide(L)'
;MSDLVSVGVLTRVFPPAMVDEVIEATGRTQVRHRALPARVMAYFAIGMGLYSDGSYEDVLSQLTDGLAWASGWREQYQLPGKSAIFQARERLGSQPLAALFARVARPLGAADTPGTWVAGRRVVAIDGTCLDVADSPVNEEFFGRPGVNKGEKSAFPQARLLAVAECGTHAIFAATIGAYRDAESTMVEHVLDALTPEMLVLADRGFFSYALWRNASDTGADLLWRVSTGRNGPTPTHVEDLADGSWLAHLRAAKDRHGEPMLARVIDYTVDDGRDNPWPTGCSPR
;
A
#
# COMPACT_ATOMS: atom_id res chain seq x y z
N MET A 1 -29.05 4.39 -10.42
CA MET A 1 -28.52 3.47 -11.48
C MET A 1 -27.03 3.20 -11.33
N SER A 2 -26.23 4.11 -10.76
CA SER A 2 -24.79 3.91 -10.47
C SER A 2 -24.50 2.79 -9.45
N ASP A 3 -25.28 2.72 -8.38
CA ASP A 3 -24.95 1.86 -7.22
C ASP A 3 -25.12 0.36 -7.52
N LEU A 4 -26.04 0.01 -8.40
CA LEU A 4 -26.27 -1.38 -8.85
C LEU A 4 -25.08 -1.94 -9.65
N VAL A 5 -24.44 -1.08 -10.46
CA VAL A 5 -23.23 -1.44 -11.21
C VAL A 5 -22.07 -1.66 -10.24
N SER A 6 -21.99 -0.86 -9.18
CA SER A 6 -20.95 -1.00 -8.13
C SER A 6 -21.04 -2.33 -7.38
N VAL A 7 -22.24 -2.77 -6.99
CA VAL A 7 -22.41 -4.06 -6.30
C VAL A 7 -22.17 -5.27 -7.21
N GLY A 8 -22.58 -5.18 -8.48
CA GLY A 8 -22.28 -6.21 -9.48
C GLY A 8 -20.77 -6.37 -9.72
N VAL A 9 -20.01 -5.26 -9.73
CA VAL A 9 -18.55 -5.29 -9.81
C VAL A 9 -17.93 -5.85 -8.53
N LEU A 10 -18.41 -5.43 -7.35
CA LEU A 10 -17.92 -5.94 -6.07
C LEU A 10 -18.03 -7.47 -5.97
N THR A 11 -19.18 -8.03 -6.34
CA THR A 11 -19.41 -9.48 -6.30
C THR A 11 -18.68 -10.25 -7.39
N ARG A 12 -18.21 -9.57 -8.44
CA ARG A 12 -17.32 -10.16 -9.45
C ARG A 12 -15.86 -10.19 -8.98
N VAL A 13 -15.40 -9.12 -8.35
CA VAL A 13 -14.03 -9.01 -7.81
C VAL A 13 -13.87 -9.84 -6.53
N PHE A 14 -14.90 -9.86 -5.69
CA PHE A 14 -15.00 -10.63 -4.47
C PHE A 14 -16.20 -11.60 -4.56
N PRO A 15 -16.05 -12.76 -5.23
CA PRO A 15 -17.12 -13.74 -5.34
C PRO A 15 -17.65 -14.17 -3.95
N PRO A 16 -18.97 -14.33 -3.76
CA PRO A 16 -19.54 -14.70 -2.46
C PRO A 16 -18.90 -15.93 -1.81
N ALA A 17 -18.60 -16.96 -2.60
CA ALA A 17 -17.94 -18.17 -2.12
C ALA A 17 -16.53 -17.88 -1.56
N MET A 18 -15.75 -17.02 -2.23
CA MET A 18 -14.43 -16.60 -1.75
C MET A 18 -14.55 -15.82 -0.44
N VAL A 19 -15.55 -14.95 -0.33
CA VAL A 19 -15.79 -14.18 0.89
C VAL A 19 -16.14 -15.10 2.05
N ASP A 20 -16.98 -16.12 1.84
CA ASP A 20 -17.32 -17.10 2.86
C ASP A 20 -16.10 -17.92 3.31
N GLU A 21 -15.31 -18.42 2.36
CA GLU A 21 -14.08 -19.17 2.66
C GLU A 21 -13.11 -18.34 3.51
N VAL A 22 -12.95 -17.05 3.21
CA VAL A 22 -12.09 -16.17 4.00
C VAL A 22 -12.67 -15.93 5.40
N ILE A 23 -13.98 -15.73 5.51
CA ILE A 23 -14.65 -15.56 6.81
C ILE A 23 -14.50 -16.82 7.67
N GLU A 24 -14.61 -18.00 7.06
CA GLU A 24 -14.40 -19.27 7.73
C GLU A 24 -12.95 -19.44 8.17
N ALA A 25 -11.99 -19.24 7.25
CA ALA A 25 -10.56 -19.37 7.53
C ALA A 25 -10.07 -18.41 8.63
N THR A 26 -10.72 -17.26 8.80
CA THR A 26 -10.41 -16.27 9.84
C THR A 26 -11.19 -16.48 11.14
N GLY A 27 -12.02 -17.53 11.23
CA GLY A 27 -12.81 -17.85 12.42
C GLY A 27 -13.93 -16.84 12.71
N ARG A 28 -14.39 -16.11 11.68
CA ARG A 28 -15.39 -15.03 11.79
C ARG A 28 -16.79 -15.46 11.35
N THR A 29 -16.99 -16.74 11.06
CA THR A 29 -18.30 -17.31 10.75
C THR A 29 -19.26 -17.07 11.90
N GLN A 30 -20.47 -16.59 11.57
CA GLN A 30 -21.51 -16.33 12.56
C GLN A 30 -22.02 -17.63 13.20
N VAL A 31 -22.19 -17.62 14.53
CA VAL A 31 -22.79 -18.76 15.27
C VAL A 31 -24.33 -18.72 15.24
N ARG A 32 -24.92 -17.52 15.13
CA ARG A 32 -26.37 -17.32 15.02
C ARG A 32 -26.66 -16.48 13.78
N HIS A 33 -27.65 -16.88 12.99
CA HIS A 33 -28.11 -16.10 11.84
C HIS A 33 -28.81 -14.83 12.36
N ARG A 34 -28.17 -13.66 12.20
CA ARG A 34 -28.67 -12.34 12.62
C ARG A 34 -28.91 -11.47 11.38
N ALA A 35 -29.60 -10.34 11.57
CA ALA A 35 -29.85 -9.33 10.54
C ALA A 35 -28.59 -8.68 9.93
N LEU A 36 -27.36 -9.06 10.32
CA LEU A 36 -26.11 -8.62 9.71
C LEU A 36 -25.12 -9.80 9.66
N PRO A 37 -25.24 -10.67 8.64
CA PRO A 37 -24.29 -11.75 8.40
C PRO A 37 -22.86 -11.24 8.15
N ALA A 38 -21.84 -12.05 8.47
CA ALA A 38 -20.44 -11.71 8.29
C ALA A 38 -20.11 -11.35 6.82
N ARG A 39 -20.71 -12.05 5.85
CA ARG A 39 -20.56 -11.74 4.41
C ARG A 39 -21.07 -10.34 4.08
N VAL A 40 -22.25 -9.98 4.57
CA VAL A 40 -22.81 -8.63 4.39
C VAL A 40 -21.88 -7.60 5.02
N MET A 41 -21.36 -7.88 6.21
CA MET A 41 -20.42 -6.97 6.87
C MET A 41 -19.07 -6.85 6.15
N ALA A 42 -18.61 -7.90 5.45
CA ALA A 42 -17.40 -7.84 4.63
C ALA A 42 -17.62 -6.92 3.41
N TYR A 43 -18.72 -7.09 2.68
CA TYR A 43 -19.06 -6.17 1.59
C TYR A 43 -19.31 -4.75 2.08
N PHE A 44 -19.93 -4.60 3.26
CA PHE A 44 -20.09 -3.31 3.93
C PHE A 44 -18.75 -2.63 4.22
N ALA A 45 -17.79 -3.37 4.77
CA ALA A 45 -16.46 -2.83 5.03
C ALA A 45 -15.73 -2.40 3.74
N ILE A 46 -15.85 -3.16 2.65
CA ILE A 46 -15.30 -2.77 1.34
C ILE A 46 -16.03 -1.54 0.79
N GLY A 47 -17.36 -1.53 0.88
CA GLY A 47 -18.21 -0.42 0.44
C GLY A 47 -17.89 0.89 1.15
N MET A 48 -17.62 0.87 2.46
CA MET A 48 -17.18 2.06 3.19
C MET A 48 -15.86 2.64 2.66
N GLY A 49 -14.97 1.80 2.12
CA GLY A 49 -13.74 2.27 1.48
C GLY A 49 -13.99 2.93 0.13
N LEU A 50 -14.98 2.44 -0.63
CA LEU A 50 -15.37 3.01 -1.93
C LEU A 50 -16.23 4.27 -1.81
N TYR A 51 -16.99 4.38 -0.72
CA TYR A 51 -17.93 5.46 -0.45
C TYR A 51 -17.60 6.15 0.88
N SER A 52 -16.36 6.65 1.01
CA SER A 52 -15.84 7.21 2.26
C SER A 52 -16.62 8.43 2.76
N ASP A 53 -17.32 9.14 1.88
CA ASP A 53 -18.10 10.34 2.21
C ASP A 53 -19.55 10.01 2.64
N GLY A 54 -19.98 8.75 2.48
CA GLY A 54 -21.34 8.30 2.79
C GLY A 54 -21.55 7.97 4.27
N SER A 55 -22.79 8.08 4.76
CA SER A 55 -23.11 7.56 6.09
C SER A 55 -23.13 6.03 6.09
N TYR A 56 -22.92 5.42 7.27
CA TYR A 56 -22.98 3.95 7.41
C TYR A 56 -24.32 3.37 6.97
N GLU A 57 -25.41 4.13 7.19
CA GLU A 57 -26.75 3.71 6.80
C GLU A 57 -26.92 3.79 5.28
N ASP A 58 -26.37 4.82 4.63
CA ASP A 58 -26.43 4.97 3.17
C ASP A 58 -25.63 3.87 2.47
N VAL A 59 -24.40 3.60 2.92
CA VAL A 59 -23.56 2.55 2.35
C VAL A 59 -24.22 1.18 2.53
N LEU A 60 -24.79 0.92 3.71
CA LEU A 60 -25.48 -0.35 3.96
C LEU A 60 -26.73 -0.48 3.09
N SER A 61 -27.54 0.57 2.95
CA SER A 61 -28.74 0.57 2.10
C SER A 61 -28.39 0.28 0.65
N GLN A 62 -27.39 0.96 0.10
CA GLN A 62 -26.95 0.76 -1.28
C GLN A 62 -26.49 -0.69 -1.52
N LEU A 63 -25.78 -1.27 -0.55
CA LEU A 63 -25.33 -2.66 -0.62
C LEU A 63 -26.47 -3.66 -0.49
N THR A 64 -27.41 -3.47 0.43
CA THR A 64 -28.54 -4.39 0.62
C THR A 64 -29.46 -4.39 -0.59
N ASP A 65 -29.71 -3.22 -1.19
CA ASP A 65 -30.53 -3.10 -2.39
C ASP A 65 -29.86 -3.78 -3.60
N GLY A 66 -28.54 -3.59 -3.77
CA GLY A 66 -27.77 -4.21 -4.84
C GLY A 66 -27.57 -5.72 -4.67
N LEU A 67 -27.33 -6.20 -3.45
CA LEU A 67 -27.16 -7.62 -3.14
C LEU A 67 -28.49 -8.37 -3.25
N ALA A 68 -29.59 -7.81 -2.77
CA ALA A 68 -30.92 -8.40 -2.89
C ALA A 68 -31.27 -8.67 -4.37
N TRP A 69 -30.93 -7.71 -5.24
CA TRP A 69 -31.10 -7.85 -6.68
C TRP A 69 -30.17 -8.89 -7.31
N ALA A 70 -28.86 -8.85 -7.01
CA ALA A 70 -27.85 -9.72 -7.64
C ALA A 70 -27.98 -11.20 -7.24
N SER A 71 -28.52 -11.47 -6.06
CA SER A 71 -28.63 -12.82 -5.50
C SER A 71 -30.06 -13.38 -5.51
N GLY A 72 -31.05 -12.62 -5.99
CA GLY A 72 -32.47 -12.99 -5.96
C GLY A 72 -33.07 -13.07 -4.55
N TRP A 73 -32.42 -12.44 -3.55
CA TRP A 73 -32.88 -12.44 -2.17
C TRP A 73 -34.13 -11.56 -2.04
N ARG A 74 -35.25 -12.17 -1.64
CA ARG A 74 -36.60 -11.56 -1.58
C ARG A 74 -36.98 -10.99 -0.20
N GLU A 75 -36.09 -10.99 0.78
CA GLU A 75 -36.44 -10.47 2.11
C GLU A 75 -36.31 -8.95 2.16
N GLN A 76 -37.39 -8.29 2.59
CA GLN A 76 -37.39 -6.87 2.91
C GLN A 76 -36.40 -6.63 4.06
N TYR A 77 -35.25 -6.04 3.74
CA TYR A 77 -34.23 -5.73 4.72
C TYR A 77 -34.65 -4.49 5.49
N GLN A 78 -35.10 -4.64 6.74
CA GLN A 78 -35.17 -3.50 7.64
C GLN A 78 -33.75 -3.12 8.05
N LEU A 79 -33.32 -1.91 7.68
CA LEU A 79 -31.98 -1.42 8.01
C LEU A 79 -31.79 -1.43 9.53
N PRO A 80 -30.80 -2.18 10.04
CA PRO A 80 -30.49 -2.18 11.46
C PRO A 80 -29.98 -0.79 11.89
N GLY A 81 -30.32 -0.36 13.11
CA GLY A 81 -29.81 0.91 13.63
C GLY A 81 -28.28 0.91 13.79
N LYS A 82 -27.69 2.12 13.85
CA LYS A 82 -26.23 2.37 13.95
C LYS A 82 -25.48 1.49 14.94
N SER A 83 -26.06 1.25 16.13
CA SER A 83 -25.45 0.39 17.16
C SER A 83 -25.29 -1.06 16.71
N ALA A 84 -26.27 -1.61 15.99
CA ALA A 84 -26.20 -2.97 15.46
C ALA A 84 -25.12 -3.10 14.36
N ILE A 85 -24.99 -2.07 13.51
CA ILE A 85 -23.94 -2.00 12.48
C ILE A 85 -22.56 -1.97 13.14
N PHE A 86 -22.37 -1.13 14.15
CA PHE A 86 -21.11 -1.04 14.90
C PHE A 86 -20.72 -2.38 15.54
N GLN A 87 -21.64 -3.02 16.28
CA GLN A 87 -21.39 -4.33 16.90
C GLN A 87 -21.12 -5.44 15.87
N ALA A 88 -21.78 -5.40 14.71
CA ALA A 88 -21.55 -6.37 13.66
C ALA A 88 -20.18 -6.20 13.00
N ARG A 89 -19.71 -4.96 12.83
CA ARG A 89 -18.38 -4.64 12.32
C ARG A 89 -17.29 -5.05 13.29
N GLU A 90 -17.47 -4.78 14.59
CA GLU A 90 -16.55 -5.23 15.64
C GLU A 90 -16.41 -6.76 15.66
N ARG A 91 -17.54 -7.48 15.53
CA ARG A 91 -17.54 -8.95 15.45
C ARG A 91 -16.77 -9.48 14.24
N LEU A 92 -16.91 -8.84 13.07
CA LEU A 92 -16.19 -9.22 11.86
C LEU A 92 -14.67 -9.03 12.03
N GLY A 93 -14.26 -7.88 12.57
CA GLY A 93 -12.84 -7.50 12.65
C GLY A 93 -12.19 -7.23 11.29
N SER A 94 -10.88 -6.97 11.29
CA SER A 94 -10.12 -6.63 10.08
C SER A 94 -9.53 -7.83 9.34
N GLN A 95 -9.38 -8.98 10.01
CA GLN A 95 -8.72 -10.16 9.45
C GLN A 95 -9.33 -10.65 8.13
N PRO A 96 -10.67 -10.72 7.95
CA PRO A 96 -11.26 -11.12 6.67
C PRO A 96 -10.88 -10.17 5.53
N LEU A 97 -10.80 -8.87 5.81
CA LEU A 97 -10.50 -7.85 4.79
C LEU A 97 -9.03 -7.93 4.36
N ALA A 98 -8.12 -8.13 5.32
CA ALA A 98 -6.71 -8.36 5.03
C ALA A 98 -6.50 -9.63 4.19
N ALA A 99 -7.21 -10.72 4.51
CA ALA A 99 -7.13 -11.97 3.76
C ALA A 99 -7.74 -11.85 2.35
N LEU A 100 -8.86 -11.12 2.19
CA LEU A 100 -9.42 -10.81 0.87
C LEU A 100 -8.45 -9.98 0.03
N PHE A 101 -7.85 -8.94 0.60
CA PHE A 101 -6.81 -8.14 -0.06
C PHE A 101 -5.65 -9.03 -0.53
N ALA A 102 -5.08 -9.87 0.34
CA ALA A 102 -3.97 -10.74 -0.01
C ALA A 102 -4.30 -11.74 -1.14
N ARG A 103 -5.57 -12.16 -1.28
CA ARG A 103 -6.02 -13.05 -2.35
C ARG A 103 -6.28 -12.33 -3.67
N VAL A 104 -6.89 -11.15 -3.63
CA VAL A 104 -7.43 -10.47 -4.81
C VAL A 104 -6.50 -9.41 -5.37
N ALA A 105 -5.73 -8.73 -4.50
CA ALA A 105 -4.86 -7.65 -4.92
C ALA A 105 -3.68 -8.20 -5.73
N ARG A 106 -3.65 -7.86 -7.01
CA ARG A 106 -2.65 -8.29 -7.99
C ARG A 106 -2.38 -7.13 -8.95
N PRO A 107 -1.18 -7.04 -9.57
CA PRO A 107 -0.97 -6.12 -10.68
C PRO A 107 -2.01 -6.34 -11.79
N LEU A 108 -2.55 -5.25 -12.36
CA LEU A 108 -3.70 -5.30 -13.28
C LEU A 108 -3.31 -5.05 -14.73
N GLY A 109 -2.17 -4.39 -14.98
CA GLY A 109 -1.77 -3.95 -16.31
C GLY A 109 -1.44 -5.13 -17.21
N ALA A 110 -1.96 -5.08 -18.44
CA ALA A 110 -1.59 -5.94 -19.54
C ALA A 110 -0.27 -5.47 -20.19
N ALA A 111 0.24 -6.22 -21.16
CA ALA A 111 1.51 -5.90 -21.85
C ALA A 111 1.47 -4.56 -22.59
N ASP A 112 0.30 -4.15 -23.07
CA ASP A 112 0.03 -2.90 -23.79
C ASP A 112 -0.45 -1.77 -22.89
N THR A 113 -0.57 -2.00 -21.57
CA THR A 113 -1.01 -0.96 -20.63
C THR A 113 0.07 0.12 -20.48
N PRO A 114 -0.24 1.39 -20.79
CA PRO A 114 0.73 2.48 -20.69
C PRO A 114 1.33 2.59 -19.29
N GLY A 115 2.66 2.76 -19.20
CA GLY A 115 3.36 2.94 -17.92
C GLY A 115 3.51 1.68 -17.07
N THR A 116 2.99 0.52 -17.50
CA THR A 116 3.14 -0.74 -16.75
C THR A 116 4.48 -1.43 -17.01
N TRP A 117 5.07 -1.28 -18.20
CA TRP A 117 6.26 -2.02 -18.61
C TRP A 117 7.35 -1.11 -19.16
N VAL A 118 8.60 -1.39 -18.77
CA VAL A 118 9.80 -0.78 -19.34
C VAL A 118 10.82 -1.89 -19.59
N ALA A 119 11.30 -2.01 -20.83
CA ALA A 119 12.31 -3.00 -21.22
C ALA A 119 11.98 -4.44 -20.77
N GLY A 120 10.70 -4.84 -20.81
CA GLY A 120 10.25 -6.16 -20.40
C GLY A 120 10.10 -6.37 -18.88
N ARG A 121 10.34 -5.34 -18.06
CA ARG A 121 10.11 -5.37 -16.61
C ARG A 121 8.84 -4.61 -16.23
N ARG A 122 8.04 -5.17 -15.32
CA ARG A 122 6.84 -4.52 -14.79
C ARG A 122 7.24 -3.44 -13.79
N VAL A 123 6.84 -2.21 -14.04
CA VAL A 123 7.21 -1.07 -13.20
C VAL A 123 6.27 -0.98 -12.00
N VAL A 124 6.85 -1.09 -10.81
CA VAL A 124 6.15 -0.97 -9.53
C VAL A 124 6.87 0.04 -8.66
N ALA A 125 6.16 0.68 -7.73
CA ALA A 125 6.71 1.63 -6.79
C ALA A 125 6.38 1.23 -5.36
N ILE A 126 7.34 1.46 -4.45
CA ILE A 126 7.13 1.40 -3.01
C ILE A 126 6.99 2.83 -2.53
N ASP A 127 5.87 3.14 -1.86
CA ASP A 127 5.65 4.45 -1.27
C ASP A 127 4.81 4.35 0.02
N GLY A 128 4.98 5.36 0.87
CA GLY A 128 4.32 5.47 2.16
C GLY A 128 3.34 6.64 2.21
N THR A 129 2.27 6.50 2.97
CA THR A 129 1.35 7.59 3.31
C THR A 129 0.80 7.43 4.72
N CYS A 130 0.25 8.49 5.28
CA CYS A 130 -0.40 8.47 6.59
C CYS A 130 -1.91 8.66 6.43
N LEU A 131 -2.69 7.86 7.16
CA LEU A 131 -4.15 7.95 7.22
C LEU A 131 -4.57 8.33 8.63
N ASP A 132 -5.42 9.33 8.75
CA ASP A 132 -6.06 9.66 10.02
C ASP A 132 -6.97 8.50 10.45
N VAL A 133 -6.86 8.10 11.71
CA VAL A 133 -7.75 7.10 12.32
C VAL A 133 -8.64 7.75 13.37
N ALA A 134 -9.75 7.08 13.70
CA ALA A 134 -10.71 7.59 14.67
C ALA A 134 -10.05 8.00 15.98
N ASP A 135 -10.40 9.18 16.49
CA ASP A 135 -9.89 9.69 17.75
C ASP A 135 -10.42 8.86 18.92
N SER A 136 -9.60 7.91 19.37
CA SER A 136 -9.92 7.04 20.50
C SER A 136 -8.64 6.74 21.28
N PRO A 137 -8.73 6.50 22.61
CA PRO A 137 -7.57 6.17 23.43
C PRO A 137 -6.76 4.99 22.89
N VAL A 138 -7.45 3.93 22.41
CA VAL A 138 -6.82 2.72 21.85
C VAL A 138 -6.03 3.02 20.58
N ASN A 139 -6.57 3.88 19.69
CA ASN A 139 -5.86 4.27 18.47
C ASN A 139 -4.69 5.20 18.78
N GLU A 140 -4.83 6.14 19.73
CA GLU A 140 -3.71 7.00 20.15
C GLU A 140 -2.58 6.18 20.76
N GLU A 141 -2.89 5.21 21.61
CA GLU A 141 -1.91 4.31 22.23
C GLU A 141 -1.15 3.50 21.17
N PHE A 142 -1.86 2.91 20.20
CA PHE A 142 -1.23 2.08 19.18
C PHE A 142 -0.49 2.90 18.11
N PHE A 143 -1.21 3.80 17.43
CA PHE A 143 -0.72 4.51 16.25
C PHE A 143 0.11 5.75 16.57
N GLY A 144 -0.19 6.44 17.68
CA GLY A 144 0.42 7.72 18.01
C GLY A 144 -0.04 8.86 17.13
N ARG A 145 0.47 10.07 17.42
CA ARG A 145 0.14 11.31 16.71
C ARG A 145 1.40 11.96 16.15
N PRO A 146 1.30 12.65 15.00
CA PRO A 146 2.32 13.60 14.58
C PRO A 146 2.60 14.63 15.67
N GLY A 147 3.89 14.90 15.92
CA GLY A 147 4.30 16.04 16.73
C GLY A 147 4.07 17.33 15.96
N VAL A 148 3.58 18.39 16.62
CA VAL A 148 3.54 19.74 16.04
C VAL A 148 4.56 20.64 16.74
N ASN A 149 5.20 21.52 15.97
CA ASN A 149 6.26 22.41 16.46
C ASN A 149 5.81 23.40 17.56
N LYS A 150 4.50 23.54 17.82
CA LYS A 150 3.92 24.48 18.79
C LYS A 150 3.37 23.82 20.06
N GLY A 151 3.62 22.54 20.30
CA GLY A 151 3.22 21.84 21.53
C GLY A 151 1.75 21.40 21.60
N GLU A 152 0.95 21.69 20.56
CA GLU A 152 -0.40 21.14 20.40
C GLU A 152 -0.33 19.71 19.83
N LYS A 153 -1.31 18.86 20.15
CA LYS A 153 -1.37 17.51 19.53
C LYS A 153 -2.06 17.63 18.17
N SER A 154 -1.61 16.85 17.17
CA SER A 154 -2.39 16.65 15.94
C SER A 154 -3.83 16.24 16.26
N ALA A 155 -4.81 16.66 15.46
CA ALA A 155 -6.23 16.42 15.70
C ALA A 155 -6.59 14.93 15.77
N PHE A 156 -5.89 14.08 15.00
CA PHE A 156 -6.12 12.64 14.94
C PHE A 156 -4.83 11.82 15.11
N PRO A 157 -4.90 10.61 15.69
CA PRO A 157 -3.84 9.62 15.53
C PRO A 157 -3.71 9.20 14.07
N GLN A 158 -2.51 8.75 13.66
CA GLN A 158 -2.23 8.41 12.27
C GLN A 158 -1.67 7.01 12.08
N ALA A 159 -2.30 6.22 11.22
CA ALA A 159 -1.75 4.96 10.75
C ALA A 159 -0.80 5.21 9.57
N ARG A 160 0.38 4.60 9.60
CA ARG A 160 1.30 4.63 8.46
C ARG A 160 0.96 3.46 7.54
N LEU A 161 0.66 3.74 6.29
CA LEU A 161 0.44 2.77 5.24
C LEU A 161 1.68 2.76 4.34
N LEU A 162 2.32 1.61 4.18
CA LEU A 162 3.32 1.39 3.14
C LEU A 162 2.74 0.42 2.12
N ALA A 163 2.83 0.76 0.84
CA ALA A 163 2.25 -0.02 -0.24
C ALA A 163 3.23 -0.24 -1.40
N VAL A 164 3.04 -1.37 -2.08
CA VAL A 164 3.60 -1.63 -3.41
C VAL A 164 2.48 -1.46 -4.43
N ALA A 165 2.68 -0.52 -5.35
CA ALA A 165 1.72 -0.18 -6.38
C ALA A 165 2.30 -0.38 -7.77
N GLU A 166 1.48 -0.87 -8.69
CA GLU A 166 1.82 -0.86 -10.11
C GLU A 166 1.76 0.57 -10.67
N CYS A 167 2.82 1.03 -11.33
CA CYS A 167 2.91 2.42 -11.78
C CYS A 167 1.93 2.77 -12.90
N GLY A 168 1.60 1.84 -13.79
CA GLY A 168 0.69 2.11 -14.93
C GLY A 168 -0.79 2.18 -14.54
N THR A 169 -1.24 1.33 -13.61
CA THR A 169 -2.66 1.24 -13.22
C THR A 169 -2.97 1.84 -11.85
N HIS A 170 -1.93 2.15 -11.08
CA HIS A 170 -1.99 2.55 -9.67
C HIS A 170 -2.59 1.48 -8.75
N ALA A 171 -2.70 0.23 -9.22
CA ALA A 171 -3.20 -0.87 -8.40
C ALA A 171 -2.21 -1.20 -7.29
N ILE A 172 -2.65 -1.04 -6.04
CA ILE A 172 -1.92 -1.51 -4.85
C ILE A 172 -2.14 -3.03 -4.73
N PHE A 173 -1.06 -3.80 -4.72
CA PHE A 173 -1.11 -5.26 -4.66
C PHE A 173 -0.39 -5.87 -3.44
N ALA A 174 0.35 -5.06 -2.70
CA ALA A 174 0.88 -5.41 -1.39
C ALA A 174 0.87 -4.17 -0.50
N ALA A 175 0.57 -4.35 0.79
CA ALA A 175 0.55 -3.25 1.74
C ALA A 175 0.72 -3.75 3.17
N THR A 176 1.27 -2.89 4.03
CA THR A 176 1.35 -3.10 5.47
C THR A 176 1.00 -1.81 6.21
N ILE A 177 0.43 -1.95 7.41
CA ILE A 177 -0.02 -0.84 8.24
C ILE A 177 0.75 -0.87 9.56
N GLY A 178 1.40 0.25 9.87
CA GLY A 178 2.17 0.46 11.08
C GLY A 178 1.68 1.67 11.87
N ALA A 179 2.33 1.93 12.99
CA ALA A 179 2.17 3.14 13.76
C ALA A 179 2.85 4.33 13.06
N TYR A 180 2.43 5.56 13.37
CA TYR A 180 3.01 6.78 12.82
C TYR A 180 4.54 6.85 13.00
N ARG A 181 5.01 6.36 14.16
CA ARG A 181 6.42 6.33 14.57
C ARG A 181 7.28 5.34 13.80
N ASP A 182 6.67 4.38 13.12
CA ASP A 182 7.40 3.36 12.38
C ASP A 182 8.03 4.00 11.15
N ALA A 183 9.29 3.68 10.87
CA ALA A 183 9.97 4.19 9.69
C ALA A 183 9.51 3.41 8.45
N GLU A 184 9.23 4.10 7.36
CA GLU A 184 8.81 3.46 6.09
C GLU A 184 9.82 2.40 5.64
N SER A 185 11.12 2.70 5.77
CA SER A 185 12.19 1.75 5.46
C SER A 185 12.14 0.46 6.27
N THR A 186 11.72 0.51 7.54
CA THR A 186 11.55 -0.71 8.37
C THR A 186 10.29 -1.50 8.02
N MET A 187 9.30 -0.83 7.42
CA MET A 187 8.07 -1.48 7.00
C MET A 187 8.23 -2.27 5.70
N VAL A 188 9.21 -1.91 4.84
CA VAL A 188 9.42 -2.54 3.53
C VAL A 188 9.61 -4.06 3.63
N GLU A 189 10.26 -4.55 4.68
CA GLU A 189 10.48 -5.99 4.90
C GLU A 189 9.18 -6.81 4.85
N HIS A 190 8.04 -6.22 5.23
CA HIS A 190 6.73 -6.88 5.23
C HIS A 190 6.07 -6.94 3.85
N VAL A 191 6.63 -6.30 2.84
CA VAL A 191 6.10 -6.28 1.46
C VAL A 191 7.09 -6.81 0.42
N LEU A 192 8.30 -7.22 0.83
CA LEU A 192 9.32 -7.75 -0.08
C LEU A 192 8.88 -9.03 -0.78
N ASP A 193 8.10 -9.89 -0.11
CA ASP A 193 7.58 -11.15 -0.68
C ASP A 193 6.64 -10.93 -1.89
N ALA A 194 6.18 -9.70 -2.10
CA ALA A 194 5.38 -9.35 -3.27
C ALA A 194 6.22 -9.01 -4.51
N LEU A 195 7.53 -8.82 -4.33
CA LEU A 195 8.46 -8.51 -5.42
C LEU A 195 8.83 -9.79 -6.16
N THR A 196 8.95 -9.70 -7.49
CA THR A 196 9.26 -10.83 -8.36
C THR A 196 10.36 -10.46 -9.35
N PRO A 197 11.11 -11.45 -9.89
CA PRO A 197 12.16 -11.18 -10.87
C PRO A 197 11.72 -10.42 -12.11
N GLU A 198 10.43 -10.42 -12.46
CA GLU A 198 9.92 -9.68 -13.61
C GLU A 198 9.70 -8.18 -13.33
N MET A 199 9.92 -7.71 -12.10
CA MET A 199 9.63 -6.33 -11.70
C MET A 199 10.85 -5.41 -11.75
N LEU A 200 10.59 -4.13 -12.04
CA LEU A 200 11.46 -2.99 -11.78
C LEU A 200 10.83 -2.15 -10.65
N VAL A 201 11.51 -2.09 -9.51
CA VAL A 201 11.00 -1.47 -8.28
C VAL A 201 11.57 -0.06 -8.13
N LEU A 202 10.68 0.91 -8.14
CA LEU A 202 10.97 2.31 -7.88
C LEU A 202 10.81 2.61 -6.39
N ALA A 203 11.74 3.39 -5.84
CA ALA A 203 11.60 3.94 -4.50
C ALA A 203 12.25 5.32 -4.42
N ASP A 204 11.70 6.14 -3.54
CA ASP A 204 12.17 7.49 -3.28
C ASP A 204 13.48 7.51 -2.43
N ARG A 205 14.02 8.70 -2.15
CA ARG A 205 15.32 8.86 -1.46
C ARG A 205 15.31 8.45 0.01
N GLY A 206 14.14 8.30 0.62
CA GLY A 206 13.95 7.90 2.01
C GLY A 206 14.14 6.41 2.26
N PHE A 207 14.08 5.58 1.21
CA PHE A 207 14.12 4.12 1.33
C PHE A 207 15.52 3.54 1.31
N PHE A 208 16.50 4.20 0.70
CA PHE A 208 17.82 3.60 0.54
C PHE A 208 18.53 3.35 1.88
N SER A 209 18.82 2.09 2.15
CA SER A 209 19.88 1.66 3.07
C SER A 209 20.58 0.44 2.47
N TYR A 210 21.84 0.20 2.83
CA TYR A 210 22.60 -0.94 2.31
C TYR A 210 21.93 -2.29 2.60
N ALA A 211 21.33 -2.45 3.78
CA ALA A 211 20.61 -3.68 4.14
C ALA A 211 19.33 -3.83 3.32
N LEU A 212 18.53 -2.77 3.22
CA LEU A 212 17.27 -2.83 2.51
C LEU A 212 17.45 -3.00 0.99
N TRP A 213 18.46 -2.37 0.39
CA TRP A 213 18.81 -2.60 -1.00
C TRP A 213 19.19 -4.07 -1.26
N ARG A 214 20.00 -4.69 -0.37
CA ARG A 214 20.33 -6.12 -0.48
C ARG A 214 19.08 -6.99 -0.38
N ASN A 215 18.28 -6.81 0.66
CA ASN A 215 17.07 -7.61 0.88
C ASN A 215 16.09 -7.49 -0.31
N ALA A 216 15.93 -6.29 -0.87
CA ALA A 216 15.09 -6.08 -2.05
C ALA A 216 15.70 -6.72 -3.31
N SER A 217 17.02 -6.65 -3.49
CA SER A 217 17.73 -7.27 -4.61
C SER A 217 17.69 -8.80 -4.54
N ASP A 218 17.69 -9.37 -3.33
CA ASP A 218 17.63 -10.82 -3.10
C ASP A 218 16.29 -11.44 -3.55
N THR A 219 15.25 -10.63 -3.74
CA THR A 219 13.99 -11.06 -4.37
C THR A 219 14.13 -11.36 -5.87
N GLY A 220 15.24 -10.94 -6.48
CA GLY A 220 15.51 -11.03 -7.92
C GLY A 220 14.92 -9.89 -8.75
N ALA A 221 14.14 -8.98 -8.14
CA ALA A 221 13.63 -7.80 -8.81
C ALA A 221 14.77 -6.82 -9.18
N ASP A 222 14.62 -6.12 -10.30
CA ASP A 222 15.50 -4.98 -10.60
C ASP A 222 15.09 -3.78 -9.74
N LEU A 223 16.07 -3.00 -9.28
CA LEU A 223 15.83 -1.84 -8.42
C LEU A 223 16.30 -0.56 -9.11
N LEU A 224 15.45 0.48 -9.07
CA LEU A 224 15.80 1.83 -9.49
C LEU A 224 15.37 2.81 -8.40
N TRP A 225 16.25 3.03 -7.42
CA TRP A 225 15.94 3.88 -6.27
C TRP A 225 16.66 5.20 -6.35
N ARG A 226 15.93 6.25 -5.98
CA ARG A 226 16.51 7.55 -5.75
C ARG A 226 17.36 7.48 -4.48
N VAL A 227 18.52 8.13 -4.47
CA VAL A 227 19.38 8.19 -3.29
C VAL A 227 19.73 9.64 -2.93
N SER A 228 19.93 9.90 -1.64
CA SER A 228 20.42 11.20 -1.19
C SER A 228 21.92 11.33 -1.49
N THR A 229 22.38 12.51 -1.90
CA THR A 229 23.80 12.85 -2.09
C THR A 229 24.40 13.58 -0.88
N GLY A 230 23.62 13.80 0.17
CA GLY A 230 24.05 14.47 1.40
C GLY A 230 24.89 13.56 2.31
N ARG A 231 25.21 14.06 3.52
CA ARG A 231 26.05 13.37 4.52
C ARG A 231 25.63 11.92 4.84
N ASN A 232 24.34 11.62 4.74
CA ASN A 232 23.78 10.30 5.05
C ASN A 232 23.55 9.42 3.81
N GLY A 233 23.91 9.91 2.62
CA GLY A 233 23.82 9.18 1.36
C GLY A 233 24.90 8.10 1.20
N PRO A 234 24.75 7.18 0.22
CA PRO A 234 25.83 6.31 -0.16
C PRO A 234 27.03 7.10 -0.70
N THR A 235 28.24 6.57 -0.52
CA THR A 235 29.46 7.09 -1.14
C THR A 235 29.91 6.09 -2.21
N PRO A 236 29.38 6.18 -3.44
CA PRO A 236 29.75 5.29 -4.52
C PRO A 236 31.24 5.43 -4.86
N THR A 237 31.93 4.29 -4.99
CA THR A 237 33.29 4.25 -5.54
C THR A 237 33.21 3.96 -7.03
N HIS A 238 33.59 4.92 -7.87
CA HIS A 238 33.57 4.80 -9.33
C HIS A 238 34.36 3.58 -9.82
N VAL A 239 33.83 2.92 -10.86
CA VAL A 239 34.43 1.77 -11.53
C VAL A 239 34.71 2.11 -13.00
N GLU A 240 33.68 2.44 -13.77
CA GLU A 240 33.81 2.84 -15.18
C GLU A 240 32.60 3.65 -15.66
N ASP A 241 32.79 4.44 -16.71
CA ASP A 241 31.73 5.17 -17.40
C ASP A 241 31.10 4.29 -18.50
N LEU A 242 29.78 4.40 -18.68
CA LEU A 242 29.03 3.70 -19.72
C LEU A 242 28.68 4.64 -20.87
N ALA A 243 28.43 4.06 -22.06
CA ALA A 243 28.21 4.82 -23.30
C ALA A 243 26.97 5.75 -23.28
N ASP A 244 26.02 5.51 -22.38
CA ASP A 244 24.81 6.31 -22.21
C ASP A 244 24.93 7.39 -21.13
N GLY A 245 26.14 7.64 -20.63
CA GLY A 245 26.43 8.69 -19.65
C GLY A 245 26.18 8.31 -18.19
N SER A 246 25.63 7.11 -17.94
CA SER A 246 25.63 6.52 -16.60
C SER A 246 26.98 5.87 -16.29
N TRP A 247 27.20 5.44 -15.04
CA TRP A 247 28.49 4.86 -14.62
C TRP A 247 28.30 3.73 -13.61
N LEU A 248 29.27 2.81 -13.55
CA LEU A 248 29.28 1.73 -12.58
C LEU A 248 30.01 2.16 -11.31
N ALA A 249 29.48 1.72 -10.16
CA ALA A 249 30.04 2.02 -8.86
C ALA A 249 29.93 0.85 -7.89
N HIS A 250 30.91 0.74 -7.01
CA HIS A 250 30.79 -0.08 -5.80
C HIS A 250 30.14 0.72 -4.68
N LEU A 251 29.04 0.18 -4.15
CA LEU A 251 28.37 0.65 -2.95
C LEU A 251 28.84 -0.18 -1.75
N ARG A 252 29.38 0.48 -0.72
CA ARG A 252 29.87 -0.15 0.50
C ARG A 252 29.43 0.61 1.74
N ALA A 253 28.79 -0.09 2.68
CA ALA A 253 28.47 0.50 3.97
C ALA A 253 29.77 0.79 4.76
N ALA A 254 29.90 2.00 5.31
CA ALA A 254 31.11 2.38 6.05
C ALA A 254 31.40 1.45 7.25
N LYS A 255 30.36 0.85 7.83
CA LYS A 255 30.44 -0.12 8.94
C LYS A 255 30.74 -1.55 8.49
N ASP A 256 30.65 -1.85 7.19
CA ASP A 256 30.84 -3.18 6.59
C ASP A 256 32.00 -3.13 5.58
N ARG A 257 33.21 -2.87 6.09
CA ARG A 257 34.42 -2.75 5.27
C ARG A 257 34.88 -4.08 4.66
N HIS A 258 34.44 -5.20 5.23
CA HIS A 258 34.84 -6.55 4.83
C HIS A 258 33.78 -7.29 4.02
N GLY A 259 32.52 -6.84 4.00
CA GLY A 259 31.50 -7.42 3.14
C GLY A 259 31.80 -7.27 1.65
N GLU A 260 31.11 -8.05 0.82
CA GLU A 260 31.20 -7.89 -0.63
C GLU A 260 30.56 -6.55 -1.04
N PRO A 261 31.25 -5.72 -1.84
CA PRO A 261 30.66 -4.47 -2.32
C PRO A 261 29.54 -4.79 -3.31
N MET A 262 28.47 -4.01 -3.28
CA MET A 262 27.40 -4.15 -4.28
C MET A 262 27.80 -3.35 -5.52
N LEU A 263 27.85 -4.02 -6.67
CA LEU A 263 27.95 -3.31 -7.95
C LEU A 263 26.59 -2.70 -8.28
N ALA A 264 26.57 -1.38 -8.50
CA ALA A 264 25.39 -0.65 -8.91
C ALA A 264 25.70 0.23 -10.10
N ARG A 265 24.67 0.51 -10.90
CA ARG A 265 24.72 1.50 -11.96
C ARG A 265 24.13 2.81 -11.45
N VAL A 266 24.91 3.88 -11.52
CA VAL A 266 24.52 5.22 -11.07
C VAL A 266 24.09 6.04 -12.28
N ILE A 267 22.92 6.67 -12.16
CA ILE A 267 22.34 7.56 -13.16
C ILE A 267 22.21 8.92 -12.50
N ASP A 268 23.03 9.87 -12.95
CA ASP A 268 22.90 11.26 -12.55
C ASP A 268 21.71 11.90 -13.27
N TYR A 269 20.88 12.62 -12.51
CA TYR A 269 19.69 13.29 -13.03
C TYR A 269 19.51 14.63 -12.32
N THR A 270 18.90 15.57 -13.02
CA THR A 270 18.43 16.84 -12.48
C THR A 270 16.91 16.86 -12.52
N VAL A 271 16.29 17.39 -11.47
CA VAL A 271 14.84 17.64 -11.44
C VAL A 271 14.65 19.13 -11.62
N ASP A 272 13.98 19.52 -12.69
CA ASP A 272 13.42 20.86 -12.82
C ASP A 272 12.03 20.85 -12.16
N ASP A 273 11.96 21.34 -10.91
CA ASP A 273 10.70 21.44 -10.16
C ASP A 273 10.04 22.82 -10.29
N GLY A 274 10.51 23.66 -11.22
CA GLY A 274 9.99 25.00 -11.46
C GLY A 274 10.18 25.97 -10.29
N ARG A 275 11.00 25.63 -9.29
CA ARG A 275 11.34 26.52 -8.17
C ARG A 275 12.70 27.16 -8.44
N ASP A 276 12.78 28.49 -8.29
CA ASP A 276 13.99 29.31 -8.49
C ASP A 276 15.11 29.08 -7.44
N ASN A 277 15.20 27.88 -6.84
CA ASN A 277 16.20 27.58 -5.84
C ASN A 277 17.05 26.36 -6.26
N PRO A 278 18.24 26.58 -6.82
CA PRO A 278 19.19 25.50 -7.05
C PRO A 278 19.72 25.08 -5.67
N TRP A 279 19.13 24.04 -5.09
CA TRP A 279 19.87 23.26 -4.11
C TRP A 279 21.19 22.82 -4.77
N PRO A 280 22.32 22.78 -4.05
CA PRO A 280 23.59 22.40 -4.65
C PRO A 280 23.57 20.88 -4.95
N THR A 281 22.87 20.48 -6.00
CA THR A 281 23.13 19.25 -6.74
C THR A 281 24.24 19.56 -7.72
N GLY A 282 25.44 19.69 -7.18
CA GLY A 282 26.66 19.95 -7.94
C GLY A 282 27.71 18.93 -7.57
N CYS A 283 27.68 17.77 -8.23
CA CYS A 283 28.93 17.26 -8.77
C CYS A 283 29.13 18.03 -10.07
N SER A 284 30.17 18.87 -10.12
CA SER A 284 30.60 19.52 -11.35
C SER A 284 30.94 18.44 -12.38
N PRO A 285 30.51 18.55 -13.65
CA PRO A 285 31.17 17.81 -14.71
C PRO A 285 32.53 18.48 -14.95
N ARG A 286 33.54 17.94 -14.26
CA ARG A 286 34.97 18.35 -14.28
C ARG A 286 35.28 19.71 -13.64
#